data_AF-A0A4R3LE22-F1
#
_entry.id   AF-A0A4R3LE22-F1
#
_cell.length_a   1.000
_cell.length_b   1.000
_cell.length_c   1.000
_cell.angle_alpha   90.00
_cell.angle_beta   90.00
_cell.angle_gamma   90.00
#
_symmetry.space_group_name_H-M   'P 1'
#
loop_
_entity.id
_entity.type
_entity.pdbx_description
1 polymer ?
#
loop_
_entity_poly.entity_id
_entity_poly.type
_entity_poly.pdbx_seq_one_letter_code
_entity_poly.pdbx_strand_id
1 'polypeptide(L)' 'MNRVIAYIDGFNRRSHQLTQAAHGHFIINETTFRRCQLPQQVQRADGHVLTRPGTWR' A
#
# COMPACT_ATOMS: atom_id res chain seq x y z
N MET A 1 41.04 23.17 -11.78
CA MET A 1 40.15 24.01 -10.92
C MET A 1 38.99 23.13 -10.48
N ASN A 2 39.17 22.39 -9.39
CA ASN A 2 38.24 21.34 -8.97
C ASN A 2 37.14 21.93 -8.08
N ARG A 3 35.88 21.85 -8.52
CA ARG A 3 34.71 22.11 -7.67
C ARG A 3 34.16 20.77 -7.21
N VAL A 4 34.41 20.44 -5.95
CA VAL A 4 33.72 19.35 -5.24
C VAL A 4 32.40 19.93 -4.74
N ILE A 5 31.28 19.43 -5.27
CA ILE A 5 29.95 19.71 -4.76
C ILE A 5 29.49 18.41 -4.08
N ALA A 6 29.52 18.36 -2.76
CA ALA A 6 28.86 17.32 -2.00
C ALA A 6 27.35 17.54 -2.11
N TYR A 7 26.66 16.72 -2.91
CA TYR A 7 25.21 16.74 -2.99
C TYR A 7 24.64 15.80 -1.93
N ILE A 8 23.97 16.40 -0.95
CA ILE A 8 23.25 15.72 0.13
C ILE A 8 22.17 14.81 -0.46
N ASP A 9 22.13 13.58 0.04
CA ASP A 9 21.25 12.47 -0.33
C ASP A 9 19.77 12.75 -0.01
N GLY A 10 19.14 13.69 -0.72
CA GLY A 10 17.77 14.15 -0.41
C GLY A 10 16.82 14.38 -1.58
N PHE A 11 17.30 14.46 -2.82
CA PHE A 11 16.46 14.96 -3.94
C PHE A 11 16.42 14.05 -5.18
N ASN A 12 17.16 12.94 -5.20
CA ASN A 12 17.20 12.05 -6.37
C ASN A 12 16.34 10.78 -6.23
N ARG A 13 15.41 10.76 -5.27
CA ARG A 13 14.33 9.76 -5.25
C ARG A 13 13.22 10.23 -6.17
N ARG A 14 13.34 9.96 -7.47
CA ARG A 14 12.19 10.11 -8.37
C ARG A 14 11.16 9.08 -7.95
N SER A 15 10.01 9.52 -7.45
CA SER A 15 8.92 8.63 -6.99
C SER A 15 8.63 7.51 -8.00
N HIS A 16 8.73 7.80 -9.30
CA HIS A 16 8.59 6.84 -10.38
C HIS A 16 9.58 5.65 -10.33
N GLN A 17 10.82 5.88 -9.90
CA GLN A 17 11.83 4.81 -9.76
C GLN A 17 11.57 3.94 -8.51
N LEU A 18 11.03 4.54 -7.44
CA LEU A 18 10.54 3.79 -6.28
C LEU A 18 9.32 2.94 -6.64
N THR A 19 8.40 3.46 -7.45
CA THR A 19 7.23 2.73 -7.95
C THR A 19 7.61 1.51 -8.79
N GLN A 20 8.73 1.57 -9.54
CA GLN A 20 9.24 0.44 -10.32
C GLN A 20 9.96 -0.60 -9.46
N ALA A 21 10.72 -0.18 -8.44
CA ALA A 21 11.43 -1.09 -7.54
C ALA A 21 10.50 -1.71 -6.47
N ALA A 22 9.46 -0.99 -6.09
CA ALA A 22 8.44 -1.48 -5.18
C ALA A 22 7.41 -2.30 -5.97
N HIS A 23 7.45 -3.63 -5.82
CA HIS A 23 6.30 -4.51 -6.09
C HIS A 23 5.08 -4.23 -5.18
N GLY A 24 4.96 -3.00 -4.64
CA GLY A 24 3.99 -2.60 -3.64
C GLY A 24 2.62 -2.23 -4.21
N HIS A 25 2.44 -2.29 -5.54
CA HIS A 25 1.14 -2.12 -6.17
C HIS A 25 1.00 -3.05 -7.37
N PHE A 26 -0.20 -3.55 -7.61
CA PHE A 26 -0.58 -4.31 -8.79
C PHE A 26 -1.95 -3.85 -9.25
N ILE A 27 -2.21 -3.95 -10.55
CA ILE A 27 -3.51 -3.57 -11.12
C ILE A 27 -4.50 -4.71 -10.84
N ILE A 28 -5.63 -4.38 -10.22
CA ILE A 28 -6.73 -5.31 -9.95
C ILE A 28 -8.02 -4.79 -10.60
N ASN A 29 -8.75 -5.69 -11.25
CA ASN A 29 -10.06 -5.36 -11.82
C ASN A 29 -11.10 -5.18 -10.71
N GLU A 30 -12.09 -4.31 -10.94
CA GLU A 30 -13.15 -4.03 -9.97
C GLU A 30 -13.89 -5.30 -9.52
N THR A 31 -14.21 -6.20 -10.46
CA THR A 31 -14.88 -7.48 -10.15
C THR A 31 -14.05 -8.34 -9.23
N THR A 32 -12.74 -8.41 -9.45
CA THR A 32 -11.81 -9.15 -8.60
C THR A 32 -11.72 -8.49 -7.23
N PHE A 33 -11.61 -7.16 -7.18
CA PHE A 33 -11.58 -6.40 -5.93
C PHE A 33 -12.84 -6.64 -5.08
N ARG A 34 -14.03 -6.63 -5.69
CA ARG A 34 -15.29 -6.93 -4.98
C ARG A 34 -15.34 -8.33 -4.39
N ARG A 35 -14.77 -9.32 -5.08
CA ARG A 35 -14.67 -10.72 -4.58
C ARG A 35 -13.67 -10.88 -3.44
N CYS A 36 -12.63 -10.04 -3.40
CA CYS A 36 -11.62 -10.06 -2.34
C CYS A 36 -12.05 -9.33 -1.07
N GLN A 37 -13.25 -8.73 -1.02
CA GLN A 37 -13.73 -8.09 0.20
C GLN A 37 -14.17 -9.14 1.21
N LEU A 38 -13.71 -8.97 2.45
CA LEU A 38 -14.22 -9.74 3.58
C LEU A 38 -15.71 -9.45 3.78
N PRO A 39 -16.49 -10.44 4.22
CA PRO A 39 -17.89 -10.25 4.56
C PRO A 39 -18.06 -9.23 5.70
N GLN A 40 -19.26 -8.71 5.85
CA GLN A 40 -19.57 -7.69 6.87
C GLN A 40 -19.25 -8.17 8.29
N GLN A 41 -19.34 -9.48 8.53
CA GLN A 41 -19.04 -10.13 9.79
C GLN A 41 -18.05 -11.27 9.56
N VAL A 42 -17.02 -11.35 10.39
CA VAL A 42 -16.02 -12.42 10.36
C VAL A 42 -15.93 -13.04 11.75
N GLN A 43 -16.21 -14.34 11.86
CA GLN A 43 -16.08 -15.08 13.11
C GLN A 43 -14.64 -15.56 13.27
N ARG A 44 -14.02 -15.23 14.40
CA ARG A 44 -12.71 -15.78 14.79
C ARG A 44 -12.85 -17.22 15.28
N ALA A 45 -11.74 -17.96 15.29
CA ALA A 45 -11.69 -19.34 15.81
C ALA A 45 -12.12 -19.42 17.29
N ASP A 46 -11.89 -18.35 18.03
CA ASP A 46 -12.21 -18.09 19.42
C ASP A 46 -13.69 -17.71 19.66
N GLY A 47 -14.53 -17.75 18.61
CA GLY A 47 -15.98 -17.49 18.69
C GLY A 47 -16.37 -16.01 18.68
N HIS A 48 -15.40 -15.09 18.76
CA HIS A 48 -15.64 -13.66 18.69
C HIS A 48 -15.94 -13.17 17.27
N VAL A 49 -16.97 -12.35 17.10
CA VAL A 49 -17.41 -11.82 15.79
C VAL A 49 -16.89 -10.41 15.59
N LEU A 50 -16.09 -10.21 14.54
CA LEU A 50 -15.65 -8.89 14.08
C LEU A 50 -16.65 -8.33 13.08
N THR A 51 -17.03 -7.07 13.23
CA THR A 51 -17.87 -6.36 12.25
C THR A 51 -17.07 -5.27 11.55
N ARG A 52 -17.30 -5.13 10.24
CA ARG A 52 -16.68 -4.07 9.45
C ARG A 52 -17.24 -2.71 9.91
N PRO A 53 -16.39 -1.76 10.33
CA PRO A 53 -16.85 -0.43 10.70
C PRO A 53 -17.33 0.33 9.45
N GLY A 54 -18.36 1.15 9.59
CA GLY A 54 -18.91 1.94 8.48
C GLY A 54 -17.93 2.98 7.94
N THR A 55 -17.00 3.44 8.77
CA THR A 55 -15.92 4.36 8.42
C THR A 55 -14.65 4.01 9.19
N TRP A 56 -13.50 4.19 8.55
CA TRP A 56 -12.19 4.11 9.21
C TRP A 56 -11.81 5.54 9.62
N ARG A 57 -11.37 5.73 10.87
CA ARG A 57 -10.81 7.00 11.36
C ARG A 57 -9.30 6.98 11.28
#